data_AF-A0A963Q853-F1
#
_entry.id   AF-A0A963Q853-F1
#
_cell.length_a   1.000
_cell.length_b   1.000
_cell.length_c   1.000
_cell.angle_alpha   90.00
_cell.angle_beta   90.00
_cell.angle_gamma   90.00
#
_symmetry.space_group_name_H-M   'P 1'
#
loop_
_entity.id
_entity.type
_entity.pdbx_description
1 polymer ?
#
loop_
_entity_poly.entity_id
_entity_poly.type
_entity_poly.pdbx_seq_one_letter_code
_entity_poly.pdbx_strand_id
1 'polypeptide(L)'
;MPSLLNIGASALLTNQQVLRTTGNNIANVNTAGYSRQEVLLEPRLGVNYDQGYYGGGVDAVTVLRSHSVMLTRQVALTGSIAASDEKRLEQLRKLEDLFPGGASGLGAAMGEMLNAFSDVANAPTDLTARTVVLARADELAARFRSTASSMDALRDSLRLELASEVRMVNSLATRIADVNRQISNAMGSGHTPNDLLDQRDELIRELNTHVQTTTIAAADGTMSVFVASSQPLVLGTTASQV
;
A
#
# COMPACT_ATOMS: atom_id res chain seq x y z
N MET A 1 -48.40 29.66 -0.02
CA MET A 1 -47.56 30.03 1.15
C MET A 1 -46.70 28.84 1.51
N PRO A 2 -45.35 28.89 1.54
CA PRO A 2 -44.61 27.94 2.34
C PRO A 2 -45.08 28.16 3.78
N SER A 3 -45.92 27.25 4.28
CA SER A 3 -46.39 27.31 5.66
C SER A 3 -45.18 27.26 6.59
N LEU A 4 -45.22 27.92 7.75
CA LEU A 4 -44.23 27.70 8.82
C LEU A 4 -44.03 26.19 9.09
N LEU A 5 -45.08 25.40 8.88
CA LEU A 5 -45.05 23.94 8.95
C LEU A 5 -44.15 23.30 7.87
N ASN A 6 -44.11 23.84 6.65
CA ASN A 6 -43.22 23.34 5.59
C ASN A 6 -41.76 23.68 5.88
N ILE A 7 -41.48 24.87 6.41
CA ILE A 7 -40.13 25.25 6.83
C ILE A 7 -39.68 24.34 7.98
N GLY A 8 -40.53 24.17 9.01
CA GLY A 8 -40.26 23.27 10.13
C GLY A 8 -40.08 21.80 9.71
N ALA A 9 -40.93 21.30 8.80
CA ALA A 9 -40.81 19.94 8.27
C ALA A 9 -39.50 19.74 7.49
N SER A 10 -39.14 20.68 6.61
CA SER A 10 -37.86 20.62 5.88
C SER A 10 -36.66 20.62 6.82
N ALA A 11 -36.69 21.47 7.86
CA ALA A 11 -35.63 21.54 8.85
C ALA A 11 -35.49 20.21 9.64
N LEU A 12 -36.59 19.59 10.05
CA LEU A 12 -36.57 18.32 10.79
C LEU A 12 -36.07 17.15 9.92
N LEU A 13 -36.53 17.06 8.67
CA LEU A 13 -36.08 16.02 7.73
C LEU A 13 -34.59 16.16 7.43
N THR A 14 -34.13 17.39 7.17
CA THR A 14 -32.71 17.68 6.94
C THR A 14 -31.86 17.35 8.17
N ASN A 15 -32.30 17.72 9.38
CA ASN A 15 -31.59 17.36 10.61
C ASN A 15 -31.57 15.84 10.86
N GLN A 16 -32.62 15.10 10.50
CA GLN A 16 -32.59 13.64 10.56
C GLN A 16 -31.47 13.06 9.69
N GLN A 17 -31.26 13.60 8.49
CA GLN A 17 -30.16 13.15 7.61
C GLN A 17 -28.77 13.51 8.17
N VAL A 18 -28.64 14.69 8.78
CA VAL A 18 -27.41 15.10 9.49
C VAL A 18 -27.12 14.14 10.65
N LEU A 19 -28.12 13.81 11.47
CA LEU A 19 -27.96 12.89 12.59
C LEU A 19 -27.62 11.46 12.12
N ARG A 20 -28.22 10.99 11.02
CA ARG A 20 -27.85 9.70 10.41
C ARG A 20 -26.38 9.68 9.99
N THR A 21 -25.92 10.73 9.33
CA THR A 21 -24.51 10.86 8.90
C THR A 21 -23.57 10.93 10.10
N THR A 22 -23.94 11.67 11.15
CA THR A 22 -23.19 11.69 12.42
C THR A 22 -23.14 10.31 13.07
N GLY A 23 -24.25 9.57 13.10
CA GLY A 23 -24.28 8.19 13.59
C GLY A 23 -23.38 7.27 12.78
N ASN A 24 -23.39 7.40 11.44
CA ASN A 24 -22.51 6.63 10.55
C ASN A 24 -21.03 6.95 10.82
N ASN A 25 -20.69 8.23 10.98
CA ASN A 25 -19.33 8.66 11.31
C ASN A 25 -18.86 8.09 12.66
N ILE A 26 -19.72 8.10 13.68
CA ILE A 26 -19.40 7.56 15.01
C ILE A 26 -19.19 6.04 14.91
N ALA A 27 -20.07 5.33 14.20
CA ALA A 27 -19.97 3.88 14.04
C ALA A 27 -18.67 3.46 13.32
N ASN A 28 -18.20 4.27 12.37
CA ASN A 28 -17.05 3.96 11.52
C ASN A 28 -15.77 4.73 11.89
N VAL A 29 -15.74 5.44 13.02
CA VAL A 29 -14.58 6.27 13.43
C VAL A 29 -13.28 5.47 13.55
N ASN A 30 -13.38 4.16 13.86
CA ASN A 30 -12.24 3.25 14.00
C ASN A 30 -12.06 2.32 12.78
N THR A 31 -12.84 2.51 11.72
CA THR A 31 -12.73 1.70 10.50
C THR A 31 -11.61 2.29 9.63
N ALA A 32 -10.58 1.49 9.34
CA ALA A 32 -9.49 1.91 8.47
C ALA A 32 -10.01 2.35 7.09
N GLY A 33 -9.49 3.46 6.57
CA GLY A 33 -9.87 4.01 5.28
C GLY A 33 -11.18 4.82 5.26
N TYR A 34 -11.95 4.85 6.34
CA TYR A 34 -13.20 5.61 6.40
C TYR A 34 -12.94 7.13 6.35
N SER A 35 -13.63 7.82 5.44
CA SER A 35 -13.62 9.28 5.38
C SER A 35 -14.83 9.85 6.10
N ARG A 36 -14.63 10.85 6.96
CA ARG A 36 -15.73 11.56 7.61
C ARG A 36 -16.67 12.14 6.55
N GLN A 37 -17.96 11.90 6.72
CA GLN A 37 -19.01 12.37 5.83
C GLN A 37 -19.71 13.61 6.39
N GLU A 38 -20.04 14.57 5.53
CA GLU A 38 -20.74 15.81 5.86
C GLU A 38 -21.92 16.02 4.91
N VAL A 39 -23.08 16.40 5.45
CA VAL A 39 -24.28 16.69 4.64
C VAL A 39 -24.18 18.13 4.13
N LEU A 40 -24.17 18.31 2.82
CA LEU A 40 -24.24 19.63 2.20
C LEU A 40 -25.67 20.16 2.30
N LEU A 41 -25.84 21.29 2.98
CA LEU A 41 -27.12 21.95 3.15
C LEU A 41 -27.21 23.19 2.27
N GLU A 42 -28.30 23.33 1.53
CA GLU A 42 -28.58 24.53 0.74
C GLU A 42 -29.92 25.15 1.14
N PRO A 43 -29.99 26.50 1.25
CA PRO A 43 -31.25 27.17 1.51
C PRO A 43 -32.16 27.06 0.28
N ARG A 44 -33.43 26.71 0.51
CA ARG A 44 -34.45 26.79 -0.54
C ARG A 44 -34.68 28.25 -0.90
N LEU A 45 -34.65 28.55 -2.19
CA LEU A 45 -34.94 29.89 -2.72
C LEU A 45 -36.28 30.39 -2.19
N GLY A 46 -36.29 31.65 -1.74
CA GLY A 46 -37.48 32.29 -1.22
C GLY A 46 -38.50 32.55 -2.32
N VAL A 47 -39.79 32.51 -1.96
CA VAL A 47 -40.88 32.85 -2.88
C VAL A 47 -41.25 34.32 -2.64
N ASN A 48 -41.44 35.07 -3.72
CA ASN A 48 -41.86 36.46 -3.66
C ASN A 48 -43.37 36.57 -3.42
N TYR A 49 -43.77 37.42 -2.49
CA TYR A 49 -45.15 37.76 -2.18
C TYR A 49 -45.32 39.28 -2.12
N ASP A 50 -46.57 39.75 -2.08
CA ASP A 50 -46.92 41.18 -2.00
C ASP A 50 -46.26 41.93 -0.82
N GLN A 51 -45.83 41.22 0.21
CA GLN A 51 -45.17 41.77 1.41
C GLN A 51 -43.66 41.49 1.47
N GLY A 52 -43.06 40.92 0.42
CA GLY A 52 -41.63 40.64 0.31
C GLY A 52 -41.28 39.17 0.06
N TYR A 53 -39.97 38.87 0.09
CA TYR A 53 -39.45 37.52 -0.07
C TYR A 53 -39.40 36.78 1.27
N TYR A 54 -39.98 35.58 1.32
CA TYR A 54 -39.87 34.67 2.47
C TYR A 54 -39.08 33.44 2.06
N GLY A 55 -38.11 33.03 2.90
CA GLY A 55 -37.26 31.86 2.66
C GLY A 55 -38.04 30.55 2.64
N GLY A 56 -37.58 29.60 1.82
CA GLY A 56 -38.29 28.33 1.58
C GLY A 56 -37.93 27.18 2.54
N GLY A 57 -36.99 27.38 3.47
CA GLY A 57 -36.42 26.32 4.32
C GLY A 57 -35.03 25.88 3.86
N VAL A 58 -34.66 24.63 4.15
CA VAL A 58 -33.33 24.06 3.83
C VAL A 58 -33.47 22.65 3.27
N ASP A 59 -32.65 22.32 2.28
CA ASP A 59 -32.52 20.97 1.71
C ASP A 59 -31.15 20.37 1.99
N ALA A 60 -31.11 19.06 2.18
CA ALA A 60 -29.89 18.27 2.08
C ALA A 60 -29.66 17.90 0.62
N VAL A 61 -28.61 18.45 0.01
CA VAL A 61 -28.30 18.27 -1.41
C VAL A 61 -27.57 16.96 -1.64
N THR A 62 -26.52 16.70 -0.86
CA THR A 62 -25.71 15.49 -0.99
C THR A 62 -24.90 15.25 0.29
N VAL A 63 -24.22 14.12 0.35
CA VAL A 63 -23.25 13.79 1.41
C VAL A 63 -21.85 13.82 0.80
N LEU A 64 -20.97 14.65 1.33
CA LEU A 64 -19.60 14.85 0.87
C LEU A 64 -18.62 14.09 1.77
N ARG A 65 -17.52 13.60 1.18
CA ARG A 65 -16.36 13.07 1.92
C ARG A 65 -15.43 14.22 2.31
N SER A 66 -15.23 14.41 3.60
CA SER A 66 -14.22 15.32 4.15
C SER A 66 -12.85 14.64 4.10
N HIS A 67 -12.09 14.88 3.03
CA HIS A 67 -10.74 14.35 2.83
C HIS A 67 -9.90 15.30 1.99
N SER A 68 -8.57 15.17 2.08
CA SER A 68 -7.63 15.91 1.23
C SER A 68 -6.97 14.97 0.23
N VAL A 69 -7.32 15.15 -1.05
CA VAL A 69 -6.73 14.38 -2.17
C VAL A 69 -5.21 14.51 -2.19
N MET A 70 -4.67 15.69 -1.84
CA MET A 70 -3.23 15.92 -1.79
C MET A 70 -2.55 15.11 -0.69
N LEU A 71 -3.12 15.09 0.52
CA LEU A 71 -2.59 14.28 1.62
C LEU A 71 -2.71 12.79 1.30
N THR A 72 -3.84 12.34 0.74
CA THR A 72 -4.02 10.93 0.34
C THR A 72 -2.96 10.50 -0.67
N ARG A 73 -2.68 11.33 -1.68
CA ARG A 73 -1.61 11.07 -2.65
C ARG A 73 -0.23 11.03 -1.98
N GLN A 74 0.06 11.98 -1.09
CA GLN A 74 1.35 12.04 -0.39
C GLN A 74 1.57 10.81 0.48
N VAL A 75 0.55 10.39 1.25
CA VAL A 75 0.59 9.19 2.09
C VAL A 75 0.83 7.94 1.26
N ALA A 76 0.14 7.79 0.12
CA ALA A 76 0.34 6.66 -0.78
C ALA A 76 1.78 6.59 -1.32
N LEU A 77 2.35 7.73 -1.74
CA LEU A 77 3.72 7.80 -2.24
C LEU A 77 4.76 7.49 -1.15
N THR A 78 4.65 8.12 0.02
CA THR A 78 5.61 7.90 1.11
C THR A 78 5.47 6.52 1.72
N GLY A 79 4.25 5.99 1.79
CA GLY A 79 3.98 4.63 2.26
C GLY A 79 4.63 3.58 1.36
N SER A 80 4.59 3.77 0.04
CA SER A 80 5.26 2.87 -0.90
C SER A 80 6.78 2.86 -0.74
N ILE A 81 7.39 4.05 -0.53
CA ILE A 81 8.83 4.17 -0.25
C ILE A 81 9.18 3.46 1.06
N ALA A 82 8.42 3.71 2.13
CA ALA A 82 8.64 3.09 3.42
C ALA A 82 8.55 1.56 3.35
N ALA A 83 7.55 1.02 2.64
CA ALA A 83 7.39 -0.42 2.45
C ALA A 83 8.57 -1.04 1.66
N SER A 84 9.04 -0.35 0.62
CA SER A 84 10.25 -0.75 -0.12
C SER A 84 11.50 -0.79 0.77
N ASP A 85 11.70 0.24 1.61
CA ASP A 85 12.87 0.33 2.48
C ASP A 85 12.83 -0.71 3.61
N GLU A 86 11.65 -0.95 4.19
CA GLU A 86 11.44 -2.02 5.16
C GLU A 86 11.76 -3.39 4.54
N LYS A 87 11.26 -3.66 3.32
CA LYS A 87 11.55 -4.91 2.64
C LYS A 87 13.02 -5.06 2.29
N ARG A 88 13.67 -3.99 1.83
CA ARG A 88 15.11 -3.98 1.55
C ARG A 88 15.91 -4.29 2.81
N LEU A 89 15.57 -3.68 3.94
CA LEU A 89 16.23 -3.93 5.22
C LEU A 89 16.10 -5.38 5.65
N GLU A 90 14.92 -5.97 5.54
CA GLU A 90 14.68 -7.38 5.87
C GLU A 90 15.59 -8.31 5.08
N GLN A 91 15.71 -8.09 3.77
CA GLN A 91 16.52 -8.95 2.88
C GLN A 91 18.02 -8.70 3.05
N LEU A 92 18.44 -7.46 3.32
CA LEU A 92 19.83 -7.15 3.63
C LEU A 92 20.27 -7.79 4.95
N ARG A 93 19.41 -7.85 5.98
CA ARG A 93 19.69 -8.56 7.22
C ARG A 93 19.88 -10.05 6.99
N LYS A 94 18.98 -10.68 6.22
CA LYS A 94 19.11 -12.09 5.83
C LYS A 94 20.43 -12.36 5.08
N LEU A 95 20.87 -11.42 4.24
CA LEU A 95 22.14 -11.50 3.55
C LEU A 95 23.33 -11.32 4.50
N GLU A 96 23.27 -10.35 5.42
CA GLU A 96 24.28 -10.10 6.45
C GLU A 96 24.50 -11.34 7.33
N ASP A 97 23.44 -12.02 7.73
CA ASP A 97 23.48 -13.25 8.52
C ASP A 97 24.27 -14.39 7.82
N LEU A 98 24.41 -14.36 6.49
CA LEU A 98 25.23 -15.33 5.74
C LEU A 98 26.74 -15.07 5.87
N PHE A 99 27.13 -13.90 6.34
CA PHE A 99 28.51 -13.46 6.50
C PHE A 99 28.82 -13.15 7.96
N PRO A 100 28.75 -14.14 8.87
CA PRO A 100 29.06 -13.91 10.27
C PRO A 100 30.52 -13.45 10.43
N GLY A 101 30.73 -12.47 11.32
CA GLY A 101 32.06 -12.05 11.74
C GLY A 101 32.72 -13.03 12.72
N GLY A 102 33.91 -12.68 13.19
CA GLY A 102 34.63 -13.43 14.23
C GLY A 102 35.25 -14.74 13.73
N ALA A 103 35.52 -15.66 14.67
CA ALA A 103 36.25 -16.91 14.40
C ALA A 103 35.53 -17.86 13.40
N SER A 104 34.20 -17.75 13.32
CA SER A 104 33.39 -18.54 12.38
C SER A 104 33.28 -17.92 10.99
N GLY A 105 33.76 -16.69 10.80
CA GLY A 105 33.68 -15.98 9.52
C GLY A 105 34.64 -16.50 8.46
N LEU A 106 34.35 -16.16 7.19
CA LEU A 106 35.24 -16.45 6.05
C LEU A 106 36.61 -15.78 6.19
N GLY A 107 36.63 -14.56 6.73
CA GLY A 107 37.88 -13.82 6.97
C GLY A 107 38.82 -14.53 7.95
N ALA A 108 38.27 -15.10 9.04
CA ALA A 108 39.05 -15.89 9.99
C ALA A 108 39.59 -17.17 9.34
N ALA A 109 38.75 -17.91 8.61
CA ALA A 109 39.20 -19.12 7.89
C ALA A 109 40.30 -18.83 6.86
N MET A 110 40.20 -17.70 6.15
CA MET A 110 41.24 -17.27 5.21
C MET A 110 42.54 -16.91 5.95
N GLY A 111 42.45 -16.24 7.09
CA GLY A 111 43.60 -15.95 7.96
C GLY A 111 44.28 -17.23 8.47
N GLU A 112 43.51 -18.20 8.96
CA GLU A 112 44.01 -19.50 9.42
C GLU A 112 44.72 -20.29 8.31
N MET A 113 44.17 -20.27 7.09
CA MET A 113 44.82 -20.89 5.93
C MET A 113 46.15 -20.21 5.60
N LEU A 114 46.20 -18.87 5.57
CA LEU A 114 47.42 -18.11 5.29
C LEU A 114 48.49 -18.34 6.38
N ASN A 115 48.08 -18.43 7.65
CA ASN A 115 48.98 -18.77 8.76
C ASN A 115 49.58 -20.16 8.58
N ALA A 116 48.76 -21.17 8.23
CA ALA A 116 49.26 -22.52 7.95
C ALA A 116 50.26 -22.54 6.78
N PHE A 117 50.05 -21.73 5.73
CA PHE A 117 51.02 -21.60 4.64
C PHE A 117 52.34 -20.96 5.12
N SER A 118 52.29 -20.02 6.06
CA SER A 118 53.49 -19.44 6.69
C SER A 118 54.30 -20.50 7.45
N ASP A 119 53.62 -21.40 8.18
CA ASP A 119 54.28 -22.49 8.89
C ASP A 119 55.02 -23.45 7.93
N VAL A 120 54.40 -23.79 6.80
CA VAL A 120 55.06 -24.59 5.75
C VAL A 120 56.22 -23.84 5.09
N ALA A 121 56.11 -22.53 4.90
CA ALA A 121 57.22 -21.73 4.35
C ALA A 121 58.45 -21.74 5.28
N ASN A 122 58.22 -21.71 6.60
CA ASN A 122 59.28 -21.78 7.61
C ASN A 122 59.86 -23.19 7.78
N ALA A 123 59.07 -24.24 7.57
CA ALA A 123 59.49 -25.64 7.69
C ALA A 123 59.00 -26.53 6.52
N PRO A 124 59.55 -26.38 5.30
CA PRO A 124 58.99 -27.03 4.11
C PRO A 124 58.99 -28.56 4.14
N THR A 125 59.88 -29.19 4.90
CA THR A 125 59.99 -30.65 5.01
C THR A 125 59.11 -31.25 6.11
N ASP A 126 58.44 -30.42 6.93
CA ASP A 126 57.53 -30.90 7.97
C ASP A 126 56.20 -31.37 7.35
N LEU A 127 55.97 -32.68 7.38
CA LEU A 127 54.74 -33.30 6.89
C LEU A 127 53.50 -32.91 7.70
N THR A 128 53.67 -32.61 8.99
CA THR A 128 52.58 -32.18 9.88
C THR A 128 52.08 -30.81 9.44
N ALA A 129 52.98 -29.85 9.23
CA ALA A 129 52.65 -28.51 8.74
C ALA A 129 51.91 -28.55 7.38
N ARG A 130 52.36 -29.39 6.45
CA ARG A 130 51.69 -29.61 5.16
C ARG A 130 50.27 -30.17 5.32
N THR A 131 50.08 -31.09 6.26
CA THR A 131 48.76 -31.67 6.55
C THR A 131 47.80 -30.62 7.13
N VAL A 132 48.30 -29.73 7.99
CA VAL A 132 47.52 -28.60 8.53
C VAL A 132 47.06 -27.65 7.42
N VAL A 133 47.93 -27.32 6.45
CA VAL A 133 47.56 -26.48 5.30
C VAL A 133 46.40 -27.08 4.51
N LEU A 134 46.46 -28.38 4.19
CA LEU A 134 45.39 -29.05 3.47
C LEU A 134 44.07 -28.99 4.25
N ALA A 135 44.12 -29.26 5.56
CA ALA A 135 42.93 -29.18 6.41
C ALA A 135 42.33 -27.77 6.46
N ARG A 136 43.16 -26.72 6.56
CA ARG A 136 42.69 -25.32 6.56
C ARG A 136 42.15 -24.88 5.20
N ALA A 137 42.76 -25.33 4.11
CA ALA A 137 42.26 -25.08 2.76
C ALA A 137 40.91 -25.76 2.52
N ASP A 138 40.76 -27.02 2.96
CA ASP A 138 39.49 -27.75 2.88
C ASP A 138 38.39 -27.09 3.73
N GLU A 139 38.73 -26.64 4.94
CA GLU A 139 37.82 -25.89 5.81
C GLU A 139 37.34 -24.59 5.15
N LEU A 140 38.26 -23.78 4.60
CA LEU A 140 37.92 -22.56 3.89
C LEU A 140 37.03 -22.84 2.67
N ALA A 141 37.38 -23.85 1.87
CA ALA A 141 36.60 -24.24 0.71
C ALA A 141 35.20 -24.74 1.09
N ALA A 142 35.07 -25.48 2.19
CA ALA A 142 33.78 -25.91 2.72
C ALA A 142 32.93 -24.73 3.18
N ARG A 143 33.52 -23.74 3.87
CA ARG A 143 32.81 -22.51 4.27
C ARG A 143 32.33 -21.72 3.05
N PHE A 144 33.16 -21.53 2.02
CA PHE A 144 32.74 -20.87 0.78
C PHE A 144 31.57 -21.58 0.10
N ARG A 145 31.63 -22.92 -0.03
CA ARG A 145 30.53 -23.70 -0.60
C ARG A 145 29.24 -23.57 0.22
N SER A 146 29.35 -23.58 1.55
CA SER A 146 28.20 -23.39 2.44
C SER A 146 27.56 -22.01 2.26
N THR A 147 28.35 -20.94 2.31
CA THR A 147 27.84 -19.56 2.09
C THR A 147 27.21 -19.42 0.70
N ALA A 148 27.84 -19.96 -0.36
CA ALA A 148 27.28 -19.93 -1.71
C ALA A 148 25.92 -20.66 -1.79
N SER A 149 25.81 -21.85 -1.18
CA SER A 149 24.54 -22.59 -1.13
C SER A 149 23.45 -21.82 -0.38
N SER A 150 23.79 -21.13 0.71
CA SER A 150 22.84 -20.31 1.46
C SER A 150 22.40 -19.06 0.67
N MET A 151 23.30 -18.45 -0.11
CA MET A 151 22.94 -17.36 -1.02
C MET A 151 21.99 -17.82 -2.13
N ASP A 152 22.22 -19.00 -2.71
CA ASP A 152 21.31 -19.58 -3.70
C ASP A 152 19.93 -19.86 -3.10
N ALA A 153 19.87 -20.40 -1.88
CA ALA A 153 18.61 -20.63 -1.16
C ALA A 153 17.86 -19.31 -0.88
N LEU A 154 18.57 -18.26 -0.46
CA LEU A 154 17.98 -16.93 -0.24
C LEU A 154 17.41 -16.36 -1.56
N ARG A 155 18.15 -16.49 -2.67
CA ARG A 155 17.68 -16.07 -3.99
C ARG A 155 16.41 -16.82 -4.41
N ASP A 156 16.34 -18.12 -4.17
CA ASP A 156 15.17 -18.93 -4.55
C ASP A 156 13.96 -18.61 -3.68
N SER A 157 14.15 -18.34 -2.38
CA SER A 157 13.11 -17.80 -1.51
C SER A 157 12.56 -16.47 -2.02
N LEU A 158 13.45 -15.54 -2.43
CA LEU A 158 13.06 -14.25 -3.00
C LEU A 158 12.26 -14.38 -4.29
N ARG A 159 12.58 -15.37 -5.14
CA ARG A 159 11.80 -15.64 -6.37
C ARG A 159 10.38 -16.12 -6.06
N LEU A 160 10.23 -16.99 -5.06
CA LEU A 160 8.92 -17.46 -4.62
C LEU A 160 8.08 -16.34 -4.01
N GLU A 161 8.72 -15.51 -3.18
CA GLU A 161 8.11 -14.31 -2.61
C GLU A 161 7.64 -13.35 -3.70
N LEU A 162 8.50 -13.01 -4.66
CA LEU A 162 8.13 -12.15 -5.79
C LEU A 162 6.93 -12.69 -6.58
N ALA A 163 6.88 -14.01 -6.83
CA ALA A 163 5.74 -14.63 -7.50
C ALA A 163 4.44 -14.53 -6.67
N SER A 164 4.55 -14.53 -5.35
CA SER A 164 3.42 -14.29 -4.45
C SER A 164 2.95 -12.84 -4.47
N GLU A 165 3.89 -11.90 -4.45
CA GLU A 165 3.63 -10.47 -4.55
C GLU A 165 2.92 -10.12 -5.86
N VAL A 166 3.36 -10.68 -7.00
CA VAL A 166 2.69 -10.50 -8.29
C VAL A 166 1.23 -11.00 -8.25
N ARG A 167 0.98 -12.15 -7.63
CA ARG A 167 -0.40 -12.65 -7.45
C ARG A 167 -1.24 -11.71 -6.58
N MET A 168 -0.66 -11.15 -5.52
CA MET A 168 -1.33 -10.18 -4.66
C MET A 168 -1.68 -8.89 -5.44
N VAL A 169 -0.72 -8.34 -6.17
CA VAL A 169 -0.91 -7.17 -7.05
C VAL A 169 -2.03 -7.40 -8.05
N ASN A 170 -2.04 -8.55 -8.74
CA ASN A 170 -3.09 -8.89 -9.72
C ASN A 170 -4.48 -9.07 -9.05
N SER A 171 -4.52 -9.62 -7.84
CA SER A 171 -5.75 -9.74 -7.04
C SER A 171 -6.30 -8.36 -6.64
N LEU A 172 -5.43 -7.47 -6.14
CA LEU A 172 -5.79 -6.10 -5.78
C LEU A 172 -6.26 -5.30 -7.00
N ALA A 173 -5.57 -5.43 -8.14
CA ALA A 173 -5.99 -4.81 -9.40
C ALA A 173 -7.41 -5.24 -9.81
N THR A 174 -7.71 -6.54 -9.69
CA THR A 174 -9.04 -7.09 -9.98
C THR A 174 -10.10 -6.50 -9.05
N ARG A 175 -9.83 -6.46 -7.73
CA ARG A 175 -10.73 -5.86 -6.73
C ARG A 175 -10.98 -4.38 -7.00
N ILE A 176 -9.94 -3.61 -7.38
CA ILE A 176 -10.05 -2.20 -7.74
C ILE A 176 -10.94 -2.02 -8.99
N ALA A 177 -10.75 -2.85 -10.02
CA ALA A 177 -11.55 -2.83 -11.23
C ALA A 177 -13.04 -3.13 -10.95
N ASP A 178 -13.32 -4.05 -10.03
CA ASP A 178 -14.68 -4.38 -9.60
C ASP A 178 -15.33 -3.24 -8.82
N VAL A 179 -14.60 -2.59 -7.90
CA VAL A 179 -15.11 -1.41 -7.19
C VAL A 179 -15.33 -0.24 -8.16
N ASN A 180 -14.43 -0.03 -9.13
CA ASN A 180 -14.64 0.97 -10.19
C ASN A 180 -15.94 0.72 -10.97
N ARG A 181 -16.27 -0.54 -11.25
CA ARG A 181 -17.55 -0.90 -11.92
C ARG A 181 -18.75 -0.53 -11.05
N GLN A 182 -18.69 -0.81 -9.75
CA GLN A 182 -19.75 -0.44 -8.82
C GLN A 182 -19.90 1.09 -8.69
N ILE A 183 -18.78 1.82 -8.65
CA ILE A 183 -18.77 3.29 -8.61
C ILE A 183 -19.42 3.86 -9.87
N SER A 184 -19.01 3.41 -11.06
CA SER A 184 -19.55 3.89 -12.32
C SER A 184 -21.07 3.67 -12.41
N ASN A 185 -21.55 2.48 -11.98
CA ASN A 185 -22.98 2.18 -11.92
C ASN A 185 -23.73 3.07 -10.92
N ALA A 186 -23.17 3.30 -9.74
CA ALA A 186 -23.79 4.12 -8.70
C ALA A 186 -23.79 5.61 -9.06
N MET A 187 -22.76 6.12 -9.75
CA MET A 187 -22.72 7.49 -10.26
C MET A 187 -23.86 7.80 -11.24
N GLY A 188 -24.36 6.79 -11.97
CA GLY A 188 -25.54 6.91 -12.82
C GLY A 188 -26.84 7.24 -12.07
N SER A 189 -26.87 7.07 -10.74
CA SER A 189 -28.00 7.41 -9.86
C SER A 189 -28.01 8.87 -9.37
N GLY A 190 -27.02 9.68 -9.76
CA GLY A 190 -26.92 11.10 -9.43
C GLY A 190 -26.35 11.42 -8.03
N HIS A 191 -25.96 10.41 -7.25
CA HIS A 191 -25.36 10.59 -5.92
C HIS A 191 -23.99 9.91 -5.84
N THR A 192 -23.07 10.53 -5.10
CA THR A 192 -21.70 10.02 -4.93
C THR A 192 -21.68 8.82 -3.98
N PRO A 193 -21.16 7.65 -4.40
CA PRO A 193 -21.10 6.46 -3.55
C PRO A 193 -19.88 6.50 -2.62
N ASN A 194 -19.98 7.26 -1.52
CA ASN A 194 -18.84 7.58 -0.66
C ASN A 194 -18.10 6.34 -0.11
N ASP A 195 -18.82 5.32 0.33
CA ASP A 195 -18.23 4.11 0.91
C ASP A 195 -17.45 3.29 -0.14
N LEU A 196 -17.92 3.25 -1.40
CA LEU A 196 -17.18 2.61 -2.50
C LEU A 196 -15.90 3.38 -2.85
N LEU A 197 -15.93 4.71 -2.75
CA LEU A 197 -14.74 5.53 -2.96
C LEU A 197 -13.71 5.30 -1.85
N ASP A 198 -14.14 5.21 -0.58
CA ASP A 198 -13.26 4.85 0.54
C ASP A 198 -12.67 3.45 0.35
N GLN A 199 -13.48 2.47 -0.06
CA GLN A 199 -13.02 1.10 -0.32
C GLN A 199 -11.99 1.05 -1.44
N ARG A 200 -12.20 1.79 -2.54
CA ARG A 200 -11.22 1.89 -3.63
C ARG A 200 -9.91 2.51 -3.14
N ASP A 201 -9.98 3.60 -2.38
CA ASP A 201 -8.82 4.31 -1.91
C ASP A 201 -8.01 3.46 -0.90
N GLU A 202 -8.68 2.62 -0.09
CA GLU A 202 -8.04 1.59 0.75
C GLU A 202 -7.31 0.55 -0.10
N LEU A 203 -7.97 -0.01 -1.12
CA LEU A 203 -7.36 -1.02 -2.01
C LEU A 203 -6.13 -0.48 -2.73
N ILE A 204 -6.17 0.80 -3.14
CA ILE A 204 -5.02 1.47 -3.76
C ILE A 204 -3.91 1.67 -2.73
N ARG A 205 -4.24 1.96 -1.46
CA ARG A 205 -3.24 2.09 -0.40
C ARG A 205 -2.57 0.74 -0.10
N GLU A 206 -3.35 -0.33 -0.02
CA GLU A 206 -2.86 -1.70 0.10
C GLU A 206 -1.97 -2.05 -1.10
N LEU A 207 -2.40 -1.77 -2.33
CA LEU A 207 -1.59 -1.98 -3.53
C LEU A 207 -0.25 -1.22 -3.49
N ASN A 208 -0.23 0.01 -2.95
CA ASN A 208 0.98 0.82 -2.84
C ASN A 208 2.01 0.26 -1.85
N THR A 209 1.64 -0.62 -0.92
CA THR A 209 2.62 -1.32 -0.06
C THR A 209 3.39 -2.38 -0.83
N HIS A 210 2.80 -2.93 -1.90
CA HIS A 210 3.40 -3.95 -2.76
C HIS A 210 4.15 -3.34 -3.95
N VAL A 211 3.57 -2.31 -4.57
CA VAL A 211 4.14 -1.68 -5.77
C VAL A 211 3.74 -0.21 -5.85
N GLN A 212 4.69 0.66 -6.18
CA GLN A 212 4.39 2.08 -6.36
C GLN A 212 3.46 2.29 -7.55
N THR A 213 2.33 2.96 -7.30
CA THR A 213 1.33 3.27 -8.33
C THR A 213 1.09 4.76 -8.52
N THR A 214 0.61 5.11 -9.70
CA THR A 214 0.06 6.42 -10.03
C THR A 214 -1.38 6.26 -10.45
N THR A 215 -2.25 7.19 -10.03
CA THR A 215 -3.68 7.13 -10.31
C THR A 215 -4.17 8.33 -11.12
N ILE A 216 -5.10 8.07 -12.04
CA ILE A 216 -5.76 9.08 -12.86
C ILE A 216 -7.27 8.84 -12.79
N ALA A 217 -8.01 9.84 -12.31
CA ALA A 217 -9.47 9.78 -12.26
C ALA A 217 -10.09 10.07 -13.63
N ALA A 218 -11.17 9.37 -13.95
CA ALA A 218 -11.97 9.58 -15.15
C ALA A 218 -13.29 10.31 -14.81
N ALA A 219 -13.93 10.88 -15.83
CA ALA A 219 -15.17 11.66 -15.67
C ALA A 219 -16.37 10.81 -15.23
N ASP A 220 -16.34 9.50 -15.46
CA ASP A 220 -17.37 8.53 -15.06
C ASP A 220 -17.21 8.03 -13.60
N GLY A 221 -16.26 8.61 -12.86
CA GLY A 221 -15.94 8.24 -11.48
C GLY A 221 -14.98 7.07 -11.34
N THR A 222 -14.63 6.38 -12.44
CA THR A 222 -13.64 5.31 -12.42
C THR A 222 -12.22 5.87 -12.24
N MET A 223 -11.28 5.00 -11.89
CA MET A 223 -9.88 5.38 -11.68
C MET A 223 -8.94 4.41 -12.39
N SER A 224 -8.09 4.95 -13.26
CA SER A 224 -7.01 4.20 -13.86
C SER A 224 -5.80 4.17 -12.93
N VAL A 225 -5.16 3.02 -12.82
CA VAL A 225 -4.00 2.76 -11.95
C VAL A 225 -2.84 2.28 -12.82
N PHE A 226 -1.69 2.92 -12.67
CA PHE A 226 -0.48 2.63 -13.43
C PHE A 226 0.66 2.25 -12.48
N VAL A 227 1.46 1.28 -12.90
CA VAL A 227 2.72 0.91 -12.25
C VAL A 227 3.89 1.52 -13.03
N ALA A 228 4.97 1.90 -12.33
CA ALA A 228 6.18 2.45 -12.93
C ALA A 228 5.90 3.61 -13.93
N SER A 229 4.90 4.44 -13.59
CA SER A 229 4.46 5.62 -14.34
C SER A 229 3.93 5.37 -15.76
N SER A 230 3.86 4.12 -16.25
CA SER A 230 3.52 3.87 -17.67
C SER A 230 2.85 2.52 -17.97
N GLN A 231 2.96 1.51 -17.10
CA GLN A 231 2.29 0.23 -17.31
C GLN A 231 0.88 0.27 -16.73
N PRO A 232 -0.19 0.13 -17.55
CA PRO A 232 -1.55 0.12 -17.05
C PRO A 232 -1.83 -1.17 -16.29
N LEU A 233 -2.20 -1.03 -15.02
CA LEU A 233 -2.63 -2.13 -14.16
C LEU A 233 -4.16 -2.21 -14.06
N VAL A 234 -4.83 -1.05 -13.97
CA VAL A 234 -6.29 -0.95 -14.05
C VAL A 234 -6.64 0.18 -15.00
N LEU A 235 -7.53 -0.09 -15.95
CA LEU A 235 -8.10 0.89 -16.87
C LEU A 235 -9.61 0.88 -16.73
N GLY A 236 -10.15 1.89 -16.04
CA GLY A 236 -11.57 1.95 -15.70
C GLY A 236 -12.01 0.71 -14.92
N THR A 237 -12.78 -0.17 -15.56
CA THR A 237 -13.36 -1.38 -14.96
C THR A 237 -12.64 -2.68 -15.34
N THR A 238 -11.49 -2.57 -16.02
CA THR A 238 -10.67 -3.70 -16.49
C THR A 238 -9.34 -3.73 -15.76
N ALA A 239 -8.97 -4.89 -15.22
CA ALA A 239 -7.64 -5.14 -14.65
C ALA A 239 -6.76 -5.87 -15.67
N SER A 240 -5.52 -5.42 -15.78
CA SER A 240 -4.45 -6.11 -16.48
C SER A 240 -3.67 -7.00 -15.51
N GLN A 241 -3.00 -8.02 -16.02
CA GLN A 241 -2.02 -8.77 -15.22
C GLN A 241 -0.62 -8.23 -15.46
N VAL A 242 0.18 -8.20 -14.40
CA VAL A 242 1.63 -7.94 -14.42
C VAL A 242 2.38 -9.26 -14.36
#